data_AF-A0A7C8CT28-F1
#
_entry.id   AF-A0A7C8CT28-F1
#
_cell.length_a   1.000
_cell.length_b   1.000
_cell.length_c   1.000
_cell.angle_alpha   90.00
_cell.angle_beta   90.00
_cell.angle_gamma   90.00
#
_symmetry.space_group_name_H-M   'P 1'
#
loop_
_entity.id
_entity.type
_entity.pdbx_description
1 polymer ?
#
loop_
_entity_poly.entity_id
_entity_poly.type
_entity_poly.pdbx_seq_one_letter_code
_entity_poly.pdbx_strand_id
1 'polypeptide(L)'
;MTLLPKRLQQTEAPPARALGLGVLRTLYMDLLGRPPFSAEIQAWRGRGRREWLDSVLGSFEFWEHWLGEQLYFFFLIDNFRPTSEALGNLSRKLDLGQLSVRDAVHRIGLSSSFELRNPGADTFVTVAMEQFCGLRVEKNQRELEIGKSLYDGKPGLFLGRHGSSQSDVVHIAVSDKRFARSFVAREYERLVHQAVPKKALAGWARSLQREPGEYLKLVRAWVLSEDYDGRLQRRVAQSGRLFIRTLFVDLTDALPTPEEAEPLRKALDGLSDSAPLRSILVRLLLDSGAADLPKREEIRDPSLWVGSHYQRLLGREPRKSELDACVATLAHPEGRPETVLYALLTSAEYHRY
;
A
#
# COMPACT_ATOMS: atom_id res chain seq x y z
N MET A 1 -8.31 40.25 -45.40
CA MET A 1 -7.86 38.90 -44.98
C MET A 1 -8.60 38.54 -43.70
N THR A 2 -9.65 37.73 -43.82
CA THR A 2 -10.55 37.36 -42.73
C THR A 2 -9.94 36.16 -42.00
N LEU A 3 -9.51 36.35 -40.75
CA LEU A 3 -8.99 35.27 -39.91
C LEU A 3 -10.16 34.34 -39.53
N LEU A 4 -10.18 33.14 -40.11
CA LEU A 4 -11.12 32.10 -39.71
C LEU A 4 -10.83 31.64 -38.28
N PRO A 5 -11.84 31.53 -37.40
CA PRO A 5 -11.64 31.07 -36.04
C PRO A 5 -11.17 29.62 -36.02
N LYS A 6 -10.06 29.39 -35.30
CA LYS A 6 -9.46 28.08 -35.06
C LYS A 6 -10.48 27.22 -34.31
N ARG A 7 -11.16 26.28 -35.00
CA ARG A 7 -12.07 25.32 -34.37
C ARG A 7 -11.31 24.58 -33.27
N LEU A 8 -11.76 24.77 -32.03
CA LEU A 8 -11.33 23.95 -30.90
C LEU A 8 -11.72 22.51 -31.24
N GLN A 9 -10.73 21.67 -31.52
CA GLN A 9 -10.95 20.23 -31.63
C GLN A 9 -11.47 19.78 -30.26
N GLN A 10 -12.76 19.43 -30.21
CA GLN A 10 -13.29 18.68 -29.08
C GLN A 10 -12.54 17.36 -29.04
N THR A 11 -11.60 17.23 -28.10
CA THR A 11 -11.01 15.94 -27.76
C THR A 11 -12.12 15.11 -27.12
N GLU A 12 -12.74 14.24 -27.90
CA GLU A 12 -13.58 13.18 -27.35
C GLU A 12 -12.72 12.31 -26.43
N ALA A 13 -13.13 12.20 -25.17
CA ALA A 13 -12.45 11.32 -24.24
C ALA A 13 -12.64 9.87 -24.71
N PRO A 14 -11.58 9.03 -24.69
CA PRO A 14 -11.71 7.62 -24.99
C PRO A 14 -12.82 7.00 -24.11
N PRO A 15 -13.64 6.08 -24.66
CA PRO A 15 -14.68 5.43 -23.87
C PRO A 15 -14.05 4.76 -22.64
N ALA A 16 -14.66 4.98 -21.47
CA ALA A 16 -14.17 4.42 -20.22
C ALA A 16 -14.19 2.89 -20.31
N ARG A 17 -13.01 2.27 -20.40
CA ARG A 17 -12.88 0.81 -20.37
C ARG A 17 -13.33 0.33 -18.99
N ALA A 18 -14.24 -0.65 -18.98
CA ALA A 18 -14.67 -1.30 -17.75
C ALA A 18 -13.46 -1.90 -17.00
N LEU A 19 -13.47 -1.79 -15.68
CA LEU A 19 -12.47 -2.39 -14.81
C LEU A 19 -12.55 -3.92 -14.91
N GLY A 20 -11.49 -4.53 -15.43
CA GLY A 20 -11.30 -5.97 -15.30
C GLY A 20 -11.01 -6.36 -13.85
N LEU A 21 -11.37 -7.58 -13.45
CA LEU A 21 -11.22 -8.04 -12.07
C LEU A 21 -9.77 -7.99 -11.59
N GLY A 22 -8.79 -8.38 -12.42
CA GLY A 22 -7.38 -8.24 -12.07
C GLY A 22 -6.97 -6.80 -11.80
N VAL A 23 -7.44 -5.84 -12.61
CA VAL A 23 -7.15 -4.41 -12.40
C VAL A 23 -7.79 -3.93 -11.10
N LEU A 24 -9.05 -4.29 -10.85
CA LEU A 24 -9.74 -3.95 -9.60
C LEU A 24 -8.98 -4.51 -8.39
N ARG A 25 -8.59 -5.79 -8.45
CA ARG A 25 -7.84 -6.47 -7.39
C ARG A 25 -6.52 -5.75 -7.09
N THR A 26 -5.72 -5.43 -8.12
CA THR A 26 -4.44 -4.71 -7.95
C THR A 26 -4.64 -3.32 -7.37
N LEU A 27 -5.65 -2.57 -7.83
CA LEU A 27 -6.00 -1.25 -7.29
C LEU A 27 -6.34 -1.30 -5.80
N TYR A 28 -7.16 -2.27 -5.40
CA TYR A 28 -7.50 -2.52 -4.00
C TYR A 28 -6.26 -2.87 -3.16
N MET A 29 -5.37 -3.71 -3.67
CA MET A 29 -4.14 -4.07 -2.94
C MET A 29 -3.15 -2.90 -2.81
N ASP A 30 -2.96 -2.11 -3.87
CA ASP A 30 -2.02 -0.97 -3.88
C ASP A 30 -2.53 0.24 -3.03
N LEU A 31 -3.86 0.46 -2.98
CA LEU A 31 -4.45 1.63 -2.32
C LEU A 31 -5.13 1.35 -0.97
N LEU A 32 -5.62 0.13 -0.74
CA LEU A 32 -6.35 -0.26 0.48
C LEU A 32 -5.68 -1.43 1.23
N GLY A 33 -4.61 -2.01 0.68
CA GLY A 33 -3.83 -3.06 1.33
C GLY A 33 -4.58 -4.37 1.55
N ARG A 34 -5.57 -4.66 0.71
CA ARG A 34 -6.36 -5.91 0.69
C ARG A 34 -7.00 -6.09 -0.70
N PRO A 35 -7.46 -7.27 -1.10
CA PRO A 35 -8.33 -7.42 -2.26
C PRO A 35 -9.75 -6.89 -2.00
N PRO A 36 -10.59 -6.73 -3.04
CA PRO A 36 -11.99 -6.36 -2.86
C PRO A 36 -12.79 -7.48 -2.20
N PHE A 37 -13.73 -7.12 -1.33
CA PHE A 37 -14.76 -8.02 -0.82
C PHE A 37 -15.74 -8.43 -1.93
N SER A 38 -16.51 -9.51 -1.71
CA SER A 38 -17.49 -9.99 -2.68
C SER A 38 -18.50 -8.91 -3.10
N ALA A 39 -19.00 -8.15 -2.13
CA ALA A 39 -19.95 -7.06 -2.36
C ALA A 39 -19.34 -5.93 -3.21
N GLU A 40 -18.07 -5.62 -2.99
CA GLU A 40 -17.35 -4.58 -3.75
C GLU A 40 -17.08 -5.02 -5.20
N ILE A 41 -16.75 -6.29 -5.43
CA ILE A 41 -16.62 -6.85 -6.77
C ILE A 41 -17.92 -6.66 -7.56
N GLN A 42 -19.07 -6.96 -6.96
CA GLN A 42 -20.36 -6.77 -7.61
C GLN A 42 -20.68 -5.29 -7.86
N ALA A 43 -20.41 -4.42 -6.88
CA ALA A 43 -20.66 -2.99 -6.99
C ALA A 43 -19.87 -2.34 -8.14
N TRP A 44 -18.64 -2.78 -8.39
CA TRP A 44 -17.73 -2.21 -9.38
C TRP A 44 -17.68 -2.95 -10.71
N ARG A 45 -18.43 -4.04 -10.86
CA ARG A 45 -18.51 -4.77 -12.13
C ARG A 45 -19.02 -3.86 -13.24
N GLY A 46 -18.25 -3.73 -14.32
CA GLY A 46 -18.61 -2.91 -15.48
C GLY A 46 -18.36 -1.41 -15.31
N ARG A 47 -17.95 -0.93 -14.13
CA ARG A 47 -17.64 0.49 -13.87
C ARG A 47 -16.20 0.85 -14.26
N GLY A 48 -15.93 2.15 -14.39
CA GLY A 48 -14.63 2.66 -14.85
C GLY A 48 -13.64 2.96 -13.72
N ARG A 49 -12.33 2.92 -14.04
CA ARG A 49 -11.23 3.21 -13.09
C ARG A 49 -11.33 4.59 -12.41
N ARG A 50 -11.73 5.62 -13.17
CA ARG A 50 -11.82 7.00 -12.65
C ARG A 50 -12.87 7.12 -11.56
N GLU A 51 -14.05 6.55 -11.80
CA GLU A 51 -15.16 6.52 -10.85
C GLU A 51 -14.79 5.76 -9.59
N TRP A 52 -14.12 4.61 -9.73
CA TRP A 52 -13.62 3.86 -8.59
C TRP A 52 -12.63 4.68 -7.76
N LEU A 53 -11.65 5.34 -8.41
CA LEU A 53 -10.71 6.22 -7.71
C LEU A 53 -11.38 7.38 -7.00
N ASP A 54 -12.41 7.98 -7.60
CA ASP A 54 -13.15 9.09 -6.97
C ASP A 54 -13.92 8.62 -5.72
N SER A 55 -14.29 7.35 -5.64
CA SER A 55 -14.95 6.77 -4.46
C SER A 55 -13.99 6.37 -3.34
N VAL A 56 -12.73 6.04 -3.68
CA VAL A 56 -11.76 5.46 -2.74
C VAL A 56 -10.75 6.48 -2.24
N LEU A 57 -10.27 7.39 -3.11
CA LEU A 57 -9.23 8.34 -2.76
C LEU A 57 -9.72 9.32 -1.70
N GLY A 58 -8.99 9.38 -0.60
CA GLY A 58 -9.32 10.23 0.54
C GLY A 58 -10.30 9.61 1.52
N SER A 59 -10.82 8.40 1.26
CA SER A 59 -11.64 7.67 2.23
C SER A 59 -10.84 7.29 3.48
N PHE A 60 -11.55 7.06 4.58
CA PHE A 60 -10.95 6.60 5.83
C PHE A 60 -10.05 5.35 5.65
N GLU A 61 -10.52 4.36 4.89
CA GLU A 61 -9.77 3.12 4.66
C GLU A 61 -8.48 3.35 3.86
N PHE A 62 -8.51 4.22 2.84
CA PHE A 62 -7.32 4.65 2.12
C PHE A 62 -6.29 5.25 3.08
N TRP A 63 -6.73 6.10 4.00
CA TRP A 63 -5.84 6.73 4.98
C TRP A 63 -5.33 5.76 6.04
N GLU A 64 -6.13 4.78 6.47
CA GLU A 64 -5.65 3.70 7.35
C GLU A 64 -4.57 2.86 6.70
N HIS A 65 -4.77 2.46 5.45
CA HIS A 65 -3.75 1.74 4.70
C HIS A 65 -2.49 2.60 4.53
N TRP A 66 -2.63 3.84 4.07
CA TRP A 66 -1.52 4.77 3.91
C TRP A 66 -0.74 4.96 5.20
N LEU A 67 -1.42 5.17 6.34
CA LEU A 67 -0.77 5.32 7.64
C LEU A 67 -0.02 4.04 8.02
N GLY A 68 -0.61 2.86 7.77
CA GLY A 68 0.07 1.58 7.95
C GLY A 68 1.35 1.45 7.12
N GLU A 69 1.35 1.92 5.87
CA GLU A 69 2.56 2.00 5.03
C GLU A 69 3.60 2.96 5.61
N GLN A 70 3.18 4.12 6.13
CA GLN A 70 4.10 5.07 6.78
C GLN A 70 4.75 4.49 8.03
N LEU A 71 3.96 3.87 8.92
CA LEU A 71 4.48 3.26 10.15
C LEU A 71 5.47 2.13 9.82
N TYR A 72 5.21 1.35 8.77
CA TYR A 72 6.14 0.33 8.32
C TYR A 72 7.45 0.92 7.80
N PHE A 73 7.39 1.98 6.99
CA PHE A 73 8.57 2.68 6.48
C PHE A 73 9.46 3.23 7.61
N PHE A 74 8.86 3.77 8.68
CA PHE A 74 9.58 4.25 9.85
C PHE A 74 9.94 3.14 10.87
N PHE A 75 9.69 1.87 10.55
CA PHE A 75 9.86 0.71 11.44
C PHE A 75 9.14 0.87 12.80
N LEU A 76 8.00 1.57 12.80
CA LEU A 76 7.11 1.74 13.95
C LEU A 76 6.05 0.63 13.94
N ILE A 77 6.56 -0.59 14.06
CA ILE A 77 5.80 -1.85 14.05
C ILE A 77 6.09 -2.63 15.33
N ASP A 78 5.34 -3.71 15.58
CA ASP A 78 5.49 -4.54 16.78
C ASP A 78 5.46 -3.68 18.06
N ASN A 79 6.50 -3.79 18.89
CA ASN A 79 6.65 -3.08 20.16
C ASN A 79 6.81 -1.56 20.00
N PHE A 80 7.08 -1.08 18.78
CA PHE A 80 7.21 0.35 18.47
C PHE A 80 5.98 0.87 17.74
N ARG A 81 4.91 0.07 17.59
CA ARG A 81 3.67 0.56 17.00
C ARG A 81 3.02 1.58 17.95
N PRO A 82 2.67 2.79 17.49
CA PRO A 82 2.07 3.77 18.37
C PRO A 82 0.67 3.38 18.81
N THR A 83 0.41 3.44 20.12
CA THR A 83 -0.89 3.14 20.74
C THR A 83 -1.59 4.39 21.29
N SER A 84 -0.94 5.56 21.21
CA SER A 84 -1.53 6.80 21.71
C SER A 84 -2.72 7.23 20.87
N GLU A 85 -3.75 7.75 21.54
CA GLU A 85 -4.96 8.27 20.89
C GLU A 85 -4.63 9.35 19.85
N ALA A 86 -3.58 10.15 20.10
CA ALA A 86 -3.12 11.18 19.20
C ALA A 86 -2.74 10.65 17.81
N LEU A 87 -2.14 9.45 17.75
CA LEU A 87 -1.80 8.77 16.49
C LEU A 87 -2.92 7.85 15.99
N GLY A 88 -3.68 7.23 16.90
CA GLY A 88 -4.83 6.41 16.54
C GLY A 88 -5.89 7.18 15.73
N ASN A 89 -6.02 8.48 15.96
CA ASN A 89 -6.97 9.34 15.24
C ASN A 89 -6.40 9.98 13.95
N LEU A 90 -5.18 9.68 13.52
CA LEU A 90 -4.58 10.32 12.34
C LEU A 90 -5.36 10.07 11.05
N SER A 91 -5.74 8.82 10.78
CA SER A 91 -6.48 8.46 9.56
C SER A 91 -7.79 9.21 9.47
N ARG A 92 -8.50 9.37 10.60
CA ARG A 92 -9.75 10.15 10.68
C ARG A 92 -9.50 11.65 10.41
N LYS A 93 -8.42 12.22 10.94
CA LYS A 93 -8.09 13.63 10.71
C LYS A 93 -7.67 13.90 9.26
N LEU A 94 -7.03 12.93 8.61
CA LEU A 94 -6.70 12.99 7.17
C LEU A 94 -7.96 12.90 6.31
N ASP A 95 -8.85 11.96 6.63
CA ASP A 95 -10.16 11.78 5.98
C ASP A 95 -11.01 13.05 6.04
N LEU A 96 -11.07 13.70 7.21
CA LEU A 96 -11.77 14.97 7.40
C LEU A 96 -11.02 16.21 6.83
N GLY A 97 -9.86 16.03 6.20
CA GLY A 97 -9.04 17.13 5.67
C GLY A 97 -8.47 18.07 6.73
N GLN A 98 -8.49 17.67 8.01
CA GLN A 98 -7.97 18.46 9.14
C GLN A 98 -6.44 18.43 9.23
N LEU A 99 -5.81 17.45 8.59
CA LEU A 99 -4.36 17.32 8.50
C LEU A 99 -3.97 17.04 7.06
N SER A 100 -2.77 17.49 6.68
CA SER A 100 -2.10 17.03 5.48
C SER A 100 -1.22 15.82 5.75
N VAL A 101 -0.75 15.16 4.68
CA VAL A 101 0.27 14.10 4.80
C VAL A 101 1.56 14.58 5.48
N ARG A 102 1.92 15.86 5.29
CA ARG A 102 3.06 16.47 5.95
C ARG A 102 2.84 16.53 7.46
N ASP A 103 1.67 16.98 7.89
CA ASP A 103 1.34 17.08 9.32
C ASP A 103 1.25 15.71 9.97
N ALA A 104 0.73 14.71 9.25
CA ALA A 104 0.71 13.33 9.72
C ALA A 104 2.12 12.77 9.92
N VAL A 105 3.02 12.93 8.95
CA VAL A 105 4.43 12.49 9.08
C VAL A 105 5.16 13.25 10.19
N HIS A 106 4.90 14.55 10.34
CA HIS A 106 5.40 15.33 11.48
C HIS A 106 4.95 14.75 12.82
N ARG A 107 3.66 14.43 12.98
CA ARG A 107 3.13 13.79 14.20
C ARG A 107 3.72 12.41 14.46
N ILE A 108 4.00 11.63 13.42
CA ILE A 108 4.72 10.35 13.54
C ILE A 108 6.12 10.59 14.12
N GLY A 109 6.88 11.53 13.56
CA GLY A 109 8.24 11.85 14.01
C GLY A 109 8.32 12.42 15.44
N LEU A 110 7.25 13.04 15.93
CA LEU A 110 7.14 13.55 17.31
C LEU A 110 6.60 12.52 18.31
N SER A 111 6.32 11.29 17.87
CA SER A 111 5.76 10.29 18.77
C SER A 111 6.82 9.65 19.67
N SER A 112 6.43 9.28 20.88
CA SER A 112 7.29 8.52 21.80
C SER A 112 7.75 7.19 21.18
N SER A 113 6.91 6.55 20.37
CA SER A 113 7.28 5.35 19.61
C SER A 113 8.44 5.59 18.65
N PHE A 114 8.46 6.73 17.96
CA PHE A 114 9.55 7.10 17.07
C PHE A 114 10.85 7.36 17.83
N GLU A 115 10.77 8.02 18.99
CA GLU A 115 11.91 8.21 19.89
C GLU A 115 12.44 6.87 20.44
N LEU A 116 11.57 6.02 20.96
CA LEU A 116 11.93 4.70 21.50
C LEU A 116 12.59 3.81 20.43
N ARG A 117 12.12 3.90 19.18
CA ARG A 117 12.70 3.14 18.06
C ARG A 117 14.07 3.66 17.65
N ASN A 118 14.33 4.94 17.86
CA ASN A 118 15.53 5.64 17.41
C ASN A 118 16.21 6.35 18.59
N PRO A 119 16.71 5.59 19.59
CA PRO A 119 17.19 6.16 20.84
C PRO A 119 18.48 6.95 20.63
N GLY A 120 18.53 8.12 21.30
CA GLY A 120 19.69 9.00 21.32
C GLY A 120 19.81 9.91 20.10
N ALA A 121 20.56 11.01 20.28
CA ALA A 121 20.68 12.08 19.30
C ALA A 121 21.22 11.60 17.93
N ASP A 122 22.20 10.70 17.92
CA ASP A 122 22.83 10.19 16.69
C ASP A 122 21.83 9.40 15.82
N THR A 123 21.18 8.40 16.40
CA THR A 123 20.17 7.58 15.70
C THR A 123 18.99 8.42 15.25
N PHE A 124 18.44 9.25 16.15
CA PHE A 124 17.26 10.05 15.87
C PHE A 124 17.49 11.03 14.70
N VAL A 125 18.59 11.79 14.75
CA VAL A 125 18.90 12.80 13.74
C VAL A 125 19.31 12.14 12.42
N THR A 126 19.99 11.00 12.47
CA THR A 126 20.28 10.19 11.28
C THR A 126 18.99 9.79 10.58
N VAL A 127 18.05 9.19 11.30
CA VAL A 127 16.76 8.79 10.73
C VAL A 127 15.97 9.99 10.22
N ALA A 128 15.99 11.12 10.95
CA ALA A 128 15.38 12.37 10.49
C ALA A 128 15.96 12.82 9.12
N MET A 129 17.28 12.82 8.97
CA MET A 129 17.96 13.23 7.74
C MET A 129 17.75 12.24 6.58
N GLU A 130 17.84 10.94 6.85
CA GLU A 130 17.76 9.91 5.81
C GLU A 130 16.32 9.62 5.39
N GLN A 131 15.43 9.36 6.34
CA GLN A 131 14.07 8.91 6.03
C GLN A 131 13.12 10.04 5.67
N PHE A 132 13.27 11.23 6.27
CA PHE A 132 12.45 12.38 5.91
C PHE A 132 13.02 13.11 4.71
N CYS A 133 14.32 13.44 4.74
CA CYS A 133 14.95 14.29 3.72
C CYS A 133 15.65 13.52 2.58
N GLY A 134 15.79 12.20 2.67
CA GLY A 134 16.50 11.41 1.64
C GLY A 134 17.99 11.76 1.55
N LEU A 135 18.58 12.26 2.64
CA LEU A 135 20.01 12.57 2.70
C LEU A 135 20.82 11.31 3.00
N ARG A 136 22.13 11.36 2.73
CA ARG A 136 23.10 10.37 3.21
C ARG A 136 23.93 11.02 4.29
N VAL A 137 23.85 10.54 5.53
CA VAL A 137 24.54 11.19 6.66
C VAL A 137 26.06 11.24 6.49
N GLU A 138 26.63 10.21 5.87
CA GLU A 138 28.05 10.13 5.50
C GLU A 138 28.56 11.38 4.76
N LYS A 139 27.70 11.99 3.92
CA LYS A 139 28.03 13.18 3.11
C LYS A 139 27.62 14.49 3.79
N ASN A 140 26.97 14.44 4.94
CA ASN A 140 26.36 15.58 5.62
C ASN A 140 26.70 15.59 7.12
N GLN A 141 27.92 15.19 7.50
CA GLN A 141 28.35 15.04 8.89
C GLN A 141 28.21 16.31 9.73
N ARG A 142 28.52 17.47 9.16
CA ARG A 142 28.33 18.76 9.85
C ARG A 142 26.87 18.96 10.27
N GLU A 143 25.94 18.63 9.39
CA GLU A 143 24.52 18.85 9.61
C GLU A 143 23.96 17.85 10.61
N LEU A 144 24.53 16.63 10.65
CA LEU A 144 24.27 15.65 11.69
C LEU A 144 24.70 16.17 13.08
N GLU A 145 25.91 16.70 13.22
CA GLU A 145 26.39 17.26 14.50
C GLU A 145 25.56 18.46 14.97
N ILE A 146 25.11 19.31 14.04
CA ILE A 146 24.19 20.40 14.36
C ILE A 146 22.85 19.83 14.83
N GLY A 147 22.28 18.86 14.12
CA GLY A 147 21.01 18.24 14.50
C GLY A 147 21.10 17.54 15.87
N LYS A 148 22.22 16.88 16.19
CA LYS A 148 22.48 16.30 17.52
C LYS A 148 22.49 17.38 18.61
N SER A 149 23.19 18.48 18.35
CA SER A 149 23.21 19.62 19.27
C SER A 149 21.81 20.17 19.53
N LEU A 150 20.95 20.28 18.49
CA LEU A 150 19.55 20.67 18.63
C LEU A 150 18.72 19.66 19.44
N TYR A 151 18.93 18.37 19.19
CA TYR A 151 18.27 17.29 19.94
C TYR A 151 18.57 17.45 21.45
N ASP A 152 19.81 17.77 21.81
CA ASP A 152 20.25 18.01 23.19
C ASP A 152 19.84 19.40 23.74
N GLY A 153 19.00 20.15 23.03
CA GLY A 153 18.46 21.44 23.47
C GLY A 153 19.34 22.66 23.19
N LYS A 154 20.47 22.50 22.47
CA LYS A 154 21.35 23.63 22.13
C LYS A 154 20.85 24.34 20.87
N PRO A 155 20.84 25.68 20.84
CA PRO A 155 20.42 26.42 19.65
C PRO A 155 21.42 26.24 18.51
N GLY A 156 20.92 26.14 17.27
CA GLY A 156 21.76 26.03 16.07
C GLY A 156 20.99 26.13 14.75
N LEU A 157 21.73 26.10 13.63
CA LEU A 157 21.18 26.23 12.27
C LEU A 157 21.12 24.86 11.57
N PHE A 158 20.10 24.05 11.83
CA PHE A 158 19.91 22.75 11.19
C PHE A 158 19.22 22.91 9.83
N LEU A 159 19.79 22.34 8.77
CA LEU A 159 19.28 22.44 7.38
C LEU A 159 18.94 23.88 6.94
N GLY A 160 19.68 24.87 7.45
CA GLY A 160 19.46 26.28 7.15
C GLY A 160 18.33 26.95 7.93
N ARG A 161 17.77 26.32 8.98
CA ARG A 161 16.75 26.89 9.86
C ARG A 161 17.18 26.83 11.33
N HIS A 162 16.79 27.84 12.10
CA HIS A 162 17.06 27.85 13.53
C HIS A 162 16.17 26.84 14.26
N GLY A 163 16.75 26.16 15.24
CA GLY A 163 16.04 25.30 16.18
C GLY A 163 16.85 25.12 17.45
N SER A 164 16.21 24.58 18.48
CA SER A 164 16.84 24.35 19.79
C SER A 164 16.19 23.19 20.57
N SER A 165 15.53 22.27 19.88
CA SER A 165 14.87 21.12 20.48
C SER A 165 14.78 19.94 19.52
N GLN A 166 14.52 18.75 20.07
CA GLN A 166 14.18 17.56 19.29
C GLN A 166 12.97 17.78 18.38
N SER A 167 11.92 18.47 18.86
CA SER A 167 10.76 18.80 18.04
C SER A 167 11.13 19.69 16.84
N ASP A 168 12.07 20.62 17.03
CA ASP A 168 12.57 21.45 15.93
C ASP A 168 13.31 20.63 14.88
N VAL A 169 14.06 19.59 15.27
CA VAL A 169 14.72 18.68 14.30
C VAL A 169 13.68 18.07 13.35
N VAL A 170 12.58 17.54 13.88
CA VAL A 170 11.49 16.94 13.08
C VAL A 170 10.77 18.00 12.25
N HIS A 171 10.42 19.13 12.87
CA HIS A 171 9.72 20.23 12.20
C HIS A 171 10.52 20.78 11.01
N ILE A 172 11.81 21.03 11.21
CA ILE A 172 12.74 21.53 10.20
C ILE A 172 12.88 20.49 9.07
N ALA A 173 13.09 19.21 9.41
CA ALA A 173 13.25 18.15 8.41
C ALA A 173 11.99 18.01 7.52
N VAL A 174 10.80 17.93 8.11
CA VAL A 174 9.53 17.80 7.39
C VAL A 174 9.19 19.05 6.56
N SER A 175 9.69 20.22 6.98
CA SER A 175 9.48 21.48 6.26
C SER A 175 10.50 21.74 5.14
N ASP A 176 11.59 20.98 5.09
CA ASP A 176 12.65 21.13 4.09
C ASP A 176 12.16 20.71 2.69
N LYS A 177 12.59 21.41 1.64
CA LYS A 177 12.24 21.08 0.25
C LYS A 177 12.62 19.65 -0.16
N ARG A 178 13.63 19.07 0.50
CA ARG A 178 14.08 17.69 0.28
C ARG A 178 13.07 16.69 0.82
N PHE A 179 12.29 17.03 1.86
CA PHE A 179 11.21 16.18 2.35
C PHE A 179 10.18 15.90 1.27
N ALA A 180 9.60 16.95 0.67
CA ALA A 180 8.59 16.77 -0.38
C ALA A 180 9.12 15.95 -1.56
N ARG A 181 10.41 16.11 -1.91
CA ARG A 181 11.06 15.31 -2.95
C ARG A 181 11.22 13.84 -2.56
N SER A 182 11.72 13.57 -1.36
CA SER A 182 11.92 12.20 -0.84
C SER A 182 10.58 11.48 -0.71
N PHE A 183 9.61 12.14 -0.08
CA PHE A 183 8.25 11.63 0.12
C PHE A 183 7.56 11.28 -1.20
N VAL A 184 7.56 12.20 -2.18
CA VAL A 184 6.94 11.94 -3.48
C VAL A 184 7.61 10.79 -4.22
N ALA A 185 8.94 10.73 -4.22
CA ALA A 185 9.66 9.65 -4.88
C ALA A 185 9.29 8.29 -4.27
N ARG A 186 9.28 8.20 -2.93
CA ARG A 186 8.92 6.99 -2.21
C ARG A 186 7.47 6.56 -2.44
N GLU A 187 6.50 7.48 -2.34
CA GLU A 187 5.09 7.13 -2.57
C GLU A 187 4.82 6.73 -4.02
N TYR A 188 5.49 7.37 -4.97
CA TYR A 188 5.44 6.96 -6.39
C TYR A 188 5.98 5.54 -6.57
N GLU A 189 7.18 5.28 -6.05
CA GLU A 189 7.82 3.96 -6.14
C GLU A 189 6.99 2.87 -5.45
N ARG A 190 6.36 3.18 -4.32
CA ARG A 190 5.46 2.27 -3.61
C ARG A 190 4.26 1.86 -4.46
N LEU A 191 3.62 2.80 -5.15
CA LEU A 191 2.40 2.54 -5.92
C LEU A 191 2.69 2.00 -7.33
N VAL A 192 3.67 2.57 -8.01
CA VAL A 192 3.95 2.28 -9.42
C VAL A 192 5.01 1.17 -9.57
N HIS A 193 5.74 0.85 -8.50
CA HIS A 193 6.86 -0.10 -8.50
C HIS A 193 7.88 0.20 -9.60
N GLN A 194 8.18 1.49 -9.76
CA GLN A 194 9.21 2.03 -10.66
C GLN A 194 9.78 3.32 -10.07
N ALA A 195 11.05 3.58 -10.36
CA ALA A 195 11.69 4.84 -10.00
C ALA A 195 10.98 6.02 -10.66
N VAL A 196 10.80 7.09 -9.91
CA VAL A 196 10.12 8.29 -10.41
C VAL A 196 10.90 8.97 -11.55
N PRO A 197 10.25 9.40 -12.64
CA PRO A 197 10.91 10.20 -13.67
C PRO A 197 11.46 11.51 -13.09
N LYS A 198 12.79 11.71 -13.18
CA LYS A 198 13.48 12.88 -12.59
C LYS A 198 12.86 14.23 -12.97
N LYS A 199 12.36 14.35 -14.21
CA LYS A 199 11.70 15.56 -14.71
C LYS A 199 10.37 15.84 -14.02
N ALA A 200 9.56 14.80 -13.78
CA ALA A 200 8.26 14.92 -13.14
C ALA A 200 8.38 15.16 -11.63
N LEU A 201 9.35 14.48 -10.97
CA LEU A 201 9.59 14.58 -9.54
C LEU A 201 9.70 16.03 -9.03
N ALA A 202 10.47 16.87 -9.73
CA ALA A 202 10.67 18.26 -9.33
C ALA A 202 9.38 19.10 -9.42
N GLY A 203 8.48 18.77 -10.34
CA GLY A 203 7.16 19.40 -10.45
C GLY A 203 6.25 19.00 -9.30
N TRP A 204 6.11 17.69 -9.07
CA TRP A 204 5.25 17.14 -8.02
C TRP A 204 5.72 17.54 -6.61
N ALA A 205 7.02 17.46 -6.33
CA ALA A 205 7.59 17.88 -5.05
C ALA A 205 7.35 19.37 -4.77
N ARG A 206 7.47 20.24 -5.79
CA ARG A 206 7.13 21.67 -5.64
C ARG A 206 5.64 21.88 -5.39
N SER A 207 4.77 21.13 -6.07
CA SER A 207 3.32 21.19 -5.85
C SER A 207 2.97 20.83 -4.41
N LEU A 208 3.45 19.68 -3.94
CA LEU A 208 3.26 19.21 -2.56
C LEU A 208 3.89 20.16 -1.52
N GLN A 209 5.02 20.79 -1.87
CA GLN A 209 5.65 21.77 -0.98
C GLN A 209 4.74 22.98 -0.75
N ARG A 210 4.15 23.50 -1.83
CA ARG A 210 3.27 24.67 -1.83
C ARG A 210 1.91 24.38 -1.20
N GLU A 211 1.32 23.23 -1.53
CA GLU A 211 -0.02 22.85 -1.11
C GLU A 211 0.02 21.38 -0.63
N PRO A 212 0.15 21.13 0.68
CA PRO A 212 0.23 19.78 1.22
C PRO A 212 -1.00 18.89 0.93
N GLY A 213 -2.16 19.50 0.64
CA GLY A 213 -3.38 18.81 0.21
C GLY A 213 -3.34 18.24 -1.21
N GLU A 214 -2.32 18.57 -2.02
CA GLU A 214 -2.16 18.07 -3.40
C GLU A 214 -1.87 16.57 -3.47
N TYR A 215 -1.57 15.90 -2.36
CA TYR A 215 -1.18 14.50 -2.37
C TYR A 215 -2.20 13.59 -3.06
N LEU A 216 -3.50 13.73 -2.78
CA LEU A 216 -4.54 12.90 -3.41
C LEU A 216 -4.62 13.14 -4.93
N LYS A 217 -4.40 14.38 -5.38
CA LYS A 217 -4.35 14.72 -6.81
C LYS A 217 -3.15 14.06 -7.49
N LEU A 218 -2.00 14.01 -6.81
CA LEU A 218 -0.81 13.29 -7.29
C LEU A 218 -1.07 11.80 -7.41
N VAL A 219 -1.60 11.15 -6.36
CA VAL A 219 -1.93 9.72 -6.38
C VAL A 219 -2.92 9.42 -7.52
N ARG A 220 -3.97 10.23 -7.67
CA ARG A 220 -4.92 10.09 -8.79
C ARG A 220 -4.22 10.15 -10.14
N ALA A 221 -3.34 11.13 -10.35
CA ALA A 221 -2.60 11.29 -11.59
C ALA A 221 -1.69 10.09 -11.87
N TRP A 222 -1.01 9.56 -10.84
CA TRP A 222 -0.15 8.39 -10.97
C TRP A 222 -0.94 7.13 -11.34
N VAL A 223 -2.04 6.84 -10.65
CA VAL A 223 -2.86 5.64 -10.91
C VAL A 223 -3.55 5.68 -12.28
N LEU A 224 -3.76 6.88 -12.85
CA LEU A 224 -4.29 7.07 -14.20
C LEU A 224 -3.21 7.17 -15.29
N SER A 225 -1.94 7.04 -14.95
CA SER A 225 -0.81 7.19 -15.89
C SER A 225 -0.47 5.90 -16.63
N GLU A 226 0.26 6.03 -17.74
CA GLU A 226 0.81 4.90 -18.50
C GLU A 226 1.79 4.06 -17.67
N ASP A 227 2.57 4.69 -16.77
CA ASP A 227 3.50 3.98 -15.89
C ASP A 227 2.75 3.01 -14.95
N TYR A 228 1.56 3.43 -14.47
CA TYR A 228 0.70 2.56 -13.67
C TYR A 228 -0.02 1.50 -14.53
N ASP A 229 -0.37 1.80 -15.78
CA ASP A 229 -0.83 0.75 -16.72
C ASP A 229 0.27 -0.32 -16.92
N GLY A 230 1.55 0.08 -16.97
CA GLY A 230 2.68 -0.84 -16.96
C GLY A 230 2.88 -1.59 -15.62
N ARG A 231 2.48 -1.02 -14.49
CA ARG A 231 2.38 -1.73 -13.20
C ARG A 231 1.32 -2.83 -13.25
N LEU A 232 0.15 -2.57 -13.84
CA LEU A 232 -0.93 -3.56 -13.96
C LEU A 232 -0.55 -4.79 -14.81
N GLN A 233 0.47 -4.69 -15.66
CA GLN A 233 0.98 -5.82 -16.45
C GLN A 233 2.09 -6.63 -15.74
N ARG A 234 2.60 -6.14 -14.60
CA ARG A 234 3.72 -6.75 -13.88
C ARG A 234 3.24 -7.29 -12.54
N ARG A 235 3.63 -8.53 -12.24
CA ARG A 235 3.38 -9.14 -10.95
C ARG A 235 4.44 -8.70 -9.93
N VAL A 236 4.00 -8.23 -8.78
CA VAL A 236 4.85 -7.79 -7.66
C VAL A 236 4.68 -8.73 -6.48
N ALA A 237 5.79 -9.12 -5.86
CA ALA A 237 5.73 -9.96 -4.66
C ALA A 237 4.97 -9.25 -3.53
N GLN A 238 4.02 -9.96 -2.91
CA GLN A 238 3.30 -9.45 -1.75
C GLN A 238 4.22 -9.39 -0.54
N SER A 239 4.17 -8.29 0.23
CA SER A 239 4.76 -8.23 1.57
C SER A 239 4.05 -9.22 2.50
N GLY A 240 4.68 -9.60 3.62
CA GLY A 240 4.05 -10.49 4.61
C GLY A 240 2.70 -9.95 5.10
N ARG A 241 2.63 -8.64 5.38
CA ARG A 241 1.39 -7.96 5.78
C ARG A 241 0.30 -8.03 4.71
N LEU A 242 0.64 -7.71 3.46
CA LEU A 242 -0.35 -7.74 2.38
C LEU A 242 -0.84 -9.16 2.13
N PHE A 243 0.05 -10.15 2.17
CA PHE A 243 -0.30 -11.55 2.02
C PHE A 243 -1.33 -12.02 3.05
N ILE A 244 -1.12 -11.71 4.33
CA ILE A 244 -2.05 -12.11 5.40
C ILE A 244 -3.43 -11.49 5.19
N ARG A 245 -3.50 -10.17 4.94
CA ARG A 245 -4.78 -9.49 4.69
C ARG A 245 -5.47 -10.05 3.45
N THR A 246 -4.71 -10.34 2.40
CA THR A 246 -5.21 -10.90 1.15
C THR A 246 -5.78 -12.30 1.36
N LEU A 247 -5.04 -13.16 2.07
CA LEU A 247 -5.46 -14.52 2.38
C LEU A 247 -6.75 -14.57 3.19
N PHE A 248 -6.88 -13.73 4.22
CA PHE A 248 -8.10 -13.64 5.02
C PHE A 248 -9.29 -13.18 4.18
N VAL A 249 -9.19 -12.05 3.48
CA VAL A 249 -10.31 -11.54 2.66
C VAL A 249 -10.71 -12.53 1.57
N ASP A 250 -9.73 -13.18 0.93
CA ASP A 250 -10.01 -14.15 -0.11
C ASP A 250 -10.75 -15.39 0.40
N LEU A 251 -10.43 -15.87 1.61
CA LEU A 251 -11.00 -17.08 2.21
C LEU A 251 -12.28 -16.83 3.01
N THR A 252 -12.39 -15.69 3.71
CA THR A 252 -13.45 -15.43 4.69
C THR A 252 -14.29 -14.20 4.37
N ASP A 253 -13.95 -13.47 3.31
CA ASP A 253 -14.56 -12.17 2.96
C ASP A 253 -14.50 -11.15 4.10
N ALA A 254 -13.52 -11.29 4.99
CA ALA A 254 -13.30 -10.42 6.15
C ALA A 254 -11.81 -10.09 6.34
N LEU A 255 -11.54 -8.96 6.99
CA LEU A 255 -10.18 -8.61 7.41
C LEU A 255 -9.81 -9.37 8.69
N PRO A 256 -8.54 -9.78 8.85
CA PRO A 256 -8.07 -10.34 10.11
C PRO A 256 -8.07 -9.28 11.20
N THR A 257 -8.29 -9.69 12.44
CA THR A 257 -8.07 -8.81 13.60
C THR A 257 -6.57 -8.53 13.78
N PRO A 258 -6.18 -7.46 14.48
CA PRO A 258 -4.78 -7.24 14.83
C PRO A 258 -4.13 -8.42 15.56
N GLU A 259 -4.89 -9.09 16.44
CA GLU A 259 -4.45 -10.26 17.21
C GLU A 259 -4.14 -11.46 16.31
N GLU A 260 -4.89 -11.63 15.22
CA GLU A 260 -4.64 -12.66 14.21
C GLU A 260 -3.49 -12.27 13.28
N ALA A 261 -3.46 -11.03 12.81
CA ALA A 261 -2.56 -10.60 11.76
C ALA A 261 -1.11 -10.40 12.22
N GLU A 262 -0.88 -9.81 13.39
CA GLU A 262 0.46 -9.42 13.84
C GLU A 262 1.40 -10.61 14.10
N PRO A 263 0.99 -11.69 14.80
CA PRO A 263 1.85 -12.87 15.00
C PRO A 263 2.26 -13.51 13.67
N LEU A 264 1.32 -13.61 12.73
CA LEU A 264 1.57 -14.16 11.40
C LEU A 264 2.54 -13.28 10.61
N ARG A 265 2.36 -11.95 10.66
CA ARG A 265 3.23 -11.00 9.96
C ARG A 265 4.64 -11.10 10.50
N LYS A 266 4.80 -11.08 11.82
CA LYS A 266 6.10 -11.19 12.49
C LYS A 266 6.83 -12.48 12.11
N ALA A 267 6.10 -13.59 12.01
CA ALA A 267 6.67 -14.87 11.57
C ALA A 267 7.14 -14.83 10.11
N LEU A 268 6.39 -14.19 9.20
CA LEU A 268 6.79 -14.05 7.79
C LEU A 268 7.96 -13.07 7.59
N ASP A 269 7.95 -11.94 8.28
CA ASP A 269 8.98 -10.88 8.16
C ASP A 269 10.34 -11.34 8.72
N GLY A 270 10.35 -12.34 9.62
CA GLY A 270 11.57 -12.93 10.19
C GLY A 270 12.31 -13.92 9.29
N LEU A 271 11.78 -14.22 8.10
CA LEU A 271 12.35 -15.22 7.19
C LEU A 271 12.95 -14.57 5.93
N SER A 272 14.08 -15.10 5.47
CA SER A 272 14.67 -14.72 4.17
C SER A 272 13.82 -15.21 3.00
N ASP A 273 13.22 -16.40 3.12
CA ASP A 273 12.18 -16.92 2.22
C ASP A 273 10.94 -17.32 3.04
N SER A 274 9.84 -16.61 2.80
CA SER A 274 8.57 -16.84 3.51
C SER A 274 7.65 -17.84 2.79
N ALA A 275 7.99 -18.32 1.58
CA ALA A 275 7.09 -19.14 0.77
C ALA A 275 6.65 -20.46 1.44
N PRO A 276 7.53 -21.23 2.12
CA PRO A 276 7.11 -22.43 2.84
C PRO A 276 6.11 -22.12 3.95
N LEU A 277 6.37 -21.07 4.74
CA LEU A 277 5.48 -20.68 5.84
C LEU A 277 4.14 -20.17 5.30
N ARG A 278 4.12 -19.39 4.22
CA ARG A 278 2.87 -18.97 3.55
C ARG A 278 2.00 -20.16 3.18
N SER A 279 2.59 -21.24 2.65
CA SER A 279 1.86 -22.45 2.30
C SER A 279 1.25 -23.14 3.52
N ILE A 280 2.00 -23.20 4.63
CA ILE A 280 1.48 -23.71 5.90
C ILE A 280 0.32 -22.85 6.41
N LEU A 281 0.42 -21.51 6.34
CA LEU A 281 -0.66 -20.61 6.75
C LEU A 281 -1.94 -20.80 5.93
N VAL A 282 -1.80 -20.94 4.60
CA VAL A 282 -2.93 -21.29 3.72
C VAL A 282 -3.58 -22.60 4.18
N ARG A 283 -2.78 -23.63 4.45
CA ARG A 283 -3.30 -24.93 4.90
C ARG A 283 -4.03 -24.81 6.23
N LEU A 284 -3.45 -24.11 7.21
CA LEU A 284 -4.04 -23.92 8.53
C LEU A 284 -5.38 -23.18 8.47
N LEU A 285 -5.50 -22.14 7.64
CA LEU A 285 -6.76 -21.40 7.48
C LEU A 285 -7.83 -22.17 6.72
N LEU A 286 -7.44 -23.02 5.75
CA LEU A 286 -8.39 -23.91 5.08
C LEU A 286 -8.87 -25.02 6.04
N ASP A 287 -7.96 -25.61 6.81
CA ASP A 287 -8.28 -26.71 7.73
C ASP A 287 -9.02 -26.25 9.00
N SER A 288 -8.97 -24.96 9.35
CA SER A 288 -9.70 -24.41 10.51
C SER A 288 -11.21 -24.35 10.31
N GLY A 289 -11.69 -24.51 9.07
CA GLY A 289 -13.10 -24.34 8.71
C GLY A 289 -13.56 -22.87 8.73
N ALA A 290 -12.63 -21.91 8.81
CA ALA A 290 -12.96 -20.49 8.75
C ALA A 290 -13.43 -20.05 7.35
N ALA A 291 -12.96 -20.73 6.30
CA ALA A 291 -13.46 -20.55 4.95
C ALA A 291 -14.81 -21.25 4.80
N ASP A 292 -15.87 -20.51 4.47
CA ASP A 292 -17.20 -21.07 4.18
C ASP A 292 -17.18 -21.76 2.81
N LEU A 293 -16.72 -23.00 2.79
CA LEU A 293 -16.57 -23.80 1.57
C LEU A 293 -17.69 -24.83 1.47
N PRO A 294 -18.33 -24.95 0.30
CA PRO A 294 -19.34 -25.99 0.09
C PRO A 294 -18.69 -27.37 0.17
N LYS A 295 -19.47 -28.38 0.55
CA LYS A 295 -19.02 -29.77 0.38
C LYS A 295 -18.90 -30.07 -1.11
N ARG A 296 -18.03 -31.03 -1.47
CA ARG A 296 -17.84 -31.42 -2.87
C ARG A 296 -19.16 -31.75 -3.56
N GLU A 297 -20.04 -32.47 -2.89
CA GLU A 297 -21.34 -32.92 -3.42
C GLU A 297 -22.32 -31.76 -3.67
N GLU A 298 -22.08 -30.59 -3.06
CA GLU A 298 -22.90 -29.38 -3.23
C GLU A 298 -22.47 -28.57 -4.47
N ILE A 299 -21.28 -28.86 -5.04
CA ILE A 299 -20.75 -28.18 -6.23
C ILE A 299 -21.37 -28.80 -7.50
N ARG A 300 -22.47 -28.21 -7.97
CA ARG A 300 -23.19 -28.67 -9.17
C ARG A 300 -22.43 -28.48 -10.48
N ASP A 301 -21.68 -27.39 -10.59
CA ASP A 301 -20.86 -27.06 -11.75
C ASP A 301 -19.42 -26.77 -11.29
N PRO A 302 -18.54 -27.79 -11.28
CA PRO A 302 -17.14 -27.62 -10.91
C PRO A 302 -16.41 -26.60 -11.78
N SER A 303 -16.76 -26.47 -13.07
CA SER A 303 -16.07 -25.57 -13.98
C SER A 303 -16.37 -24.11 -13.64
N LEU A 304 -17.65 -23.80 -13.39
CA LEU A 304 -18.06 -22.47 -12.95
C LEU A 304 -17.48 -22.13 -11.56
N TRP A 305 -17.49 -23.08 -10.63
CA TRP A 305 -16.94 -22.88 -9.28
C TRP A 305 -15.43 -22.56 -9.35
N VAL A 306 -14.65 -23.37 -10.07
CA VAL A 306 -13.21 -23.13 -10.29
C VAL A 306 -12.98 -21.79 -10.98
N GLY A 307 -13.72 -21.50 -12.06
CA GLY A 307 -13.61 -20.24 -12.79
C GLY A 307 -13.81 -19.02 -11.90
N SER A 308 -14.83 -19.06 -11.03
CA SER A 308 -15.11 -17.97 -10.08
C SER A 308 -13.96 -17.73 -9.09
N HIS A 309 -13.30 -18.78 -8.62
CA HIS A 309 -12.13 -18.67 -7.72
C HIS A 309 -10.88 -18.18 -8.44
N TYR A 310 -10.64 -18.58 -9.68
CA TYR A 310 -9.55 -17.99 -10.49
C TYR A 310 -9.76 -16.48 -10.68
N GLN A 311 -10.98 -16.06 -10.99
CA GLN A 311 -11.33 -14.66 -11.13
C GLN A 311 -11.17 -13.89 -9.80
N ARG A 312 -11.65 -14.45 -8.68
CA ARG A 312 -11.56 -13.83 -7.35
C ARG A 312 -10.10 -13.73 -6.87
N LEU A 313 -9.39 -14.86 -6.86
CA LEU A 313 -8.07 -15.01 -6.22
C LEU A 313 -6.93 -14.50 -7.10
N LEU A 314 -7.02 -14.71 -8.42
CA LEU A 314 -5.95 -14.41 -9.37
C LEU A 314 -6.32 -13.28 -10.36
N GLY A 315 -7.56 -12.79 -10.33
CA GLY A 315 -7.98 -11.66 -11.17
C GLY A 315 -8.13 -11.98 -12.66
N ARG A 316 -8.15 -13.26 -13.04
CA ARG A 316 -8.22 -13.72 -14.44
C ARG A 316 -9.02 -15.01 -14.58
N GLU A 317 -9.38 -15.36 -15.81
CA GLU A 317 -9.91 -16.69 -16.12
C GLU A 317 -8.84 -17.79 -15.98
N PRO A 318 -9.23 -19.02 -15.63
CA PRO A 318 -8.35 -20.17 -15.76
C PRO A 318 -8.06 -20.45 -17.23
N ARG A 319 -6.83 -20.88 -17.53
CA ARG A 319 -6.52 -21.51 -18.81
C ARG A 319 -7.24 -22.86 -18.87
N LYS A 320 -7.53 -23.34 -20.08
CA LYS A 320 -8.21 -24.63 -20.27
C LYS A 320 -7.54 -25.77 -19.49
N SER A 321 -6.22 -25.89 -19.57
CA SER A 321 -5.47 -26.94 -18.84
C SER A 321 -5.52 -26.79 -17.31
N GLU A 322 -5.57 -25.56 -16.81
CA GLU A 322 -5.72 -25.27 -15.38
C GLU A 322 -7.12 -25.68 -14.89
N LEU A 323 -8.15 -25.31 -15.66
CA LEU A 323 -9.54 -25.68 -15.39
C LEU A 323 -9.72 -27.20 -15.39
N ASP A 324 -9.26 -27.87 -16.45
CA ASP A 324 -9.36 -29.33 -16.61
C ASP A 324 -8.70 -30.06 -15.42
N ALA A 325 -7.52 -29.60 -14.97
CA ALA A 325 -6.81 -30.18 -13.83
C ALA A 325 -7.54 -30.00 -12.49
N CYS A 326 -8.09 -28.81 -12.23
CA CYS A 326 -8.86 -28.55 -11.02
C CYS A 326 -10.18 -29.33 -11.00
N VAL A 327 -10.89 -29.40 -12.13
CA VAL A 327 -12.12 -30.18 -12.26
C VAL A 327 -11.84 -31.68 -12.08
N ALA A 328 -10.76 -32.20 -12.68
CA ALA A 328 -10.35 -33.58 -12.48
C ALA A 328 -10.00 -33.88 -11.00
N THR A 329 -9.39 -32.92 -10.30
CA THR A 329 -9.11 -33.03 -8.87
C THR A 329 -10.40 -33.14 -8.05
N LEU A 330 -11.43 -32.34 -8.35
CA LEU A 330 -12.74 -32.42 -7.68
C LEU A 330 -13.49 -33.72 -8.03
N ALA A 331 -13.29 -34.28 -9.22
CA ALA A 331 -13.89 -35.55 -9.62
C ALA A 331 -13.26 -36.77 -8.92
N HIS A 332 -12.04 -36.64 -8.38
CA HIS A 332 -11.38 -37.72 -7.65
C HIS A 332 -12.15 -38.08 -6.37
N PRO A 333 -12.25 -39.36 -5.95
CA PRO A 333 -12.97 -39.76 -4.75
C PRO A 333 -12.53 -39.03 -3.48
N GLU A 334 -11.22 -38.79 -3.35
CA GLU A 334 -10.61 -38.05 -2.23
C GLU A 334 -10.47 -36.54 -2.49
N GLY A 335 -10.92 -36.07 -3.65
CA GLY A 335 -10.87 -34.67 -4.05
C GLY A 335 -11.70 -33.79 -3.11
N ARG A 336 -11.12 -32.67 -2.65
CA ARG A 336 -11.81 -31.70 -1.81
C ARG A 336 -11.66 -30.28 -2.36
N PRO A 337 -12.65 -29.39 -2.19
CA PRO A 337 -12.54 -27.97 -2.57
C PRO A 337 -11.30 -27.28 -2.00
N GLU A 338 -10.92 -27.61 -0.77
CA GLU A 338 -9.74 -27.14 -0.08
C GLU A 338 -8.45 -27.49 -0.83
N THR A 339 -8.38 -28.66 -1.48
CA THR A 339 -7.21 -29.06 -2.28
C THR A 339 -7.03 -28.14 -3.49
N VAL A 340 -8.13 -27.76 -4.15
CA VAL A 340 -8.08 -26.82 -5.27
C VAL A 340 -7.66 -25.44 -4.77
N LEU A 341 -8.27 -24.92 -3.71
CA LEU A 341 -7.92 -23.61 -3.17
C LEU A 341 -6.49 -23.56 -2.65
N TYR A 342 -6.03 -24.61 -1.97
CA TYR A 342 -4.64 -24.73 -1.53
C TYR A 342 -3.68 -24.60 -2.72
N ALA A 343 -3.95 -25.28 -3.83
CA ALA A 343 -3.12 -25.19 -5.04
C ALA A 343 -3.10 -23.75 -5.63
N LEU A 344 -4.24 -23.05 -5.64
CA LEU A 344 -4.31 -21.66 -6.11
C LEU A 344 -3.54 -20.70 -5.19
N LEU A 345 -3.83 -20.77 -3.89
CA LEU A 345 -3.31 -19.87 -2.87
C LEU A 345 -1.81 -20.08 -2.57
N THR A 346 -1.26 -21.25 -2.90
CA THR A 346 0.19 -21.53 -2.79
C THR A 346 0.96 -21.32 -4.10
N SER A 347 0.26 -20.96 -5.18
CA SER A 347 0.89 -20.70 -6.47
C SER A 347 1.80 -19.46 -6.41
N ALA A 348 2.87 -19.46 -7.22
CA ALA A 348 3.73 -18.29 -7.38
C ALA A 348 2.97 -17.08 -7.95
N GLU A 349 1.86 -17.32 -8.66
CA GLU A 349 0.96 -16.28 -9.12
C GLU A 349 0.20 -15.65 -7.97
N TYR A 350 -0.38 -16.42 -7.05
CA TYR A 350 -1.07 -15.83 -5.91
C TYR A 350 -0.13 -15.00 -5.03
N HIS A 351 1.10 -15.47 -4.82
CA HIS A 351 2.10 -14.72 -4.05
C HIS A 351 2.62 -13.45 -4.74
N ARG A 352 2.26 -13.21 -6.01
CA ARG A 352 2.68 -12.06 -6.79
C ARG A 352 1.54 -11.44 -7.60
N TYR A 353 1.15 -10.20 -7.29
CA TYR A 353 -0.04 -9.56 -7.86
C TYR A 353 0.27 -8.48 -8.89
#